data_AF-A0A495YBM5-F1
#
_entry.id   AF-A0A495YBM5-F1
#
_cell.length_a   1.000
_cell.length_b   1.000
_cell.length_c   1.000
_cell.angle_alpha   90.00
_cell.angle_beta   90.00
_cell.angle_gamma   90.00
#
_symmetry.space_group_name_H-M   'P 1'
#
loop_
_entity.id
_entity.type
_entity.pdbx_description
1 polymer ?
#
loop_
_entity_poly.entity_id
_entity_poly.type
_entity_poly.pdbx_seq_one_letter_code
_entity_poly.pdbx_strand_id
1 'polypeptide(L)'
;MMADTAQSSPTRLLRGNIRNLRSTRQSQEFLFTDADRTAMGVTAVAAGLAGLGGVAIGLAASADDTAEDAELLEFELDGKSIRAWVWISVFKEGDEVEIVAEQFGQIWHAFGIRRVSDRIVALHPHCSRGRYAHYKATVRWWFLIYSSLMSIMIILGAITIPLKGVDNWMGIFYMYAGGGGMAAAIFGLIAFNISRKFMGFVRLAEGIFSGFGWKNVKNIDLPAITKKSKKPGDPGALGILYFRY
;
A
#
# COMPACT_ATOMS: atom_id res chain seq x y z
N MET A 1 -14.30 -22.90 14.61
CA MET A 1 -13.95 -22.80 16.05
C MET A 1 -14.18 -21.36 16.47
N MET A 2 -14.94 -21.16 17.54
CA MET A 2 -15.50 -19.86 17.94
C MET A 2 -14.38 -18.91 18.38
N ALA A 3 -14.28 -17.75 17.71
CA ALA A 3 -13.34 -16.70 18.08
C ALA A 3 -13.94 -15.88 19.23
N ASP A 4 -13.25 -15.92 20.37
CA ASP A 4 -13.50 -15.05 21.52
C ASP A 4 -13.58 -13.59 21.06
N THR A 5 -14.73 -12.98 21.31
CA THR A 5 -14.99 -11.57 21.01
C THR A 5 -14.39 -10.75 22.16
N ALA A 6 -13.06 -10.70 22.25
CA ALA A 6 -12.39 -9.77 23.14
C ALA A 6 -12.67 -8.34 22.64
N GLN A 7 -13.49 -7.61 23.40
CA GLN A 7 -13.89 -6.23 23.15
C GLN A 7 -12.63 -5.34 22.96
N SER A 8 -12.37 -4.90 21.73
CA SER A 8 -11.32 -3.92 21.44
C SER A 8 -11.63 -2.62 22.18
N SER A 9 -10.68 -2.16 23.00
CA SER A 9 -10.73 -0.86 23.64
C SER A 9 -10.43 0.24 22.62
N PRO A 10 -10.99 1.47 22.77
CA PRO A 10 -10.72 2.55 21.84
C PRO A 10 -9.22 2.84 21.75
N THR A 11 -8.77 3.18 20.54
CA THR A 11 -7.38 3.54 20.26
C THR A 11 -6.91 4.66 21.19
N ARG A 12 -5.73 4.49 21.81
CA ARG A 12 -5.13 5.47 22.74
C ARG A 12 -3.76 5.92 22.26
N LEU A 13 -3.47 7.19 22.53
CA LEU A 13 -2.13 7.74 22.40
C LEU A 13 -1.37 7.46 23.71
N LEU A 14 -0.25 6.74 23.61
CA LEU A 14 0.66 6.49 24.73
C LEU A 14 2.02 7.15 24.41
N ARG A 15 2.73 7.62 25.43
CA ARG A 15 4.06 8.22 25.31
C ARG A 15 4.97 7.60 26.35
N GLY A 16 6.24 7.41 26.02
CA GLY A 16 7.26 6.93 26.95
C GLY A 16 8.57 6.63 26.24
N ASN A 17 9.48 5.97 26.95
CA ASN A 17 10.75 5.50 26.39
C ASN A 17 10.68 4.02 26.06
N ILE A 18 11.16 3.63 24.88
CA ILE A 18 11.26 2.23 24.48
C ILE A 18 12.20 1.50 25.45
N ARG A 19 11.71 0.40 26.01
CA ARG A 19 12.49 -0.54 26.81
C ARG A 19 12.42 -1.96 26.29
N ASN A 20 13.47 -2.75 26.48
CA ASN A 20 13.52 -4.17 26.12
C ASN A 20 13.16 -4.43 24.63
N LEU A 21 13.64 -3.60 23.72
CA LEU A 21 13.30 -3.67 22.30
C LEU A 21 13.83 -4.97 21.65
N ARG A 22 12.90 -5.72 21.06
CA ARG A 22 13.18 -6.85 20.17
C ARG A 22 12.58 -6.56 18.80
N SER A 23 13.39 -6.66 17.75
CA SER A 23 12.93 -6.67 16.37
C SER A 23 13.18 -8.03 15.75
N THR A 24 12.14 -8.62 15.16
CA THR A 24 12.24 -9.91 14.45
C THR A 24 11.64 -9.77 13.06
N ARG A 25 12.43 -10.11 12.02
CA ARG A 25 11.94 -10.18 10.64
C ARG A 25 11.03 -11.40 10.50
N GLN A 26 9.81 -11.19 10.02
CA GLN A 26 8.84 -12.26 9.77
C GLN A 26 8.09 -12.00 8.48
N SER A 27 7.80 -13.08 7.75
CA SER A 27 6.93 -13.05 6.58
C SER A 27 5.49 -13.21 7.07
N GLN A 28 4.62 -12.26 6.73
CA GLN A 28 3.22 -12.29 7.12
C GLN A 28 2.33 -11.83 5.98
N GLU A 29 1.17 -12.49 5.89
CA GLU A 29 0.12 -12.09 4.99
C GLU A 29 -0.66 -10.90 5.57
N PHE A 30 -0.49 -9.72 4.97
CA PHE A 30 -1.22 -8.52 5.38
C PHE A 30 -2.41 -8.26 4.44
N LEU A 31 -2.24 -8.45 3.14
CA LEU A 31 -3.16 -7.93 2.12
C LEU A 31 -4.13 -8.98 1.56
N PHE A 32 -3.69 -10.23 1.36
CA PHE A 32 -4.50 -11.26 0.72
C PHE A 32 -5.09 -12.25 1.73
N THR A 33 -6.30 -12.72 1.46
CA THR A 33 -6.90 -13.82 2.22
C THR A 33 -6.70 -15.14 1.50
N ASP A 34 -6.90 -16.26 2.19
CA ASP A 34 -6.92 -17.60 1.56
C ASP A 34 -7.97 -17.68 0.43
N ALA A 35 -9.10 -17.01 0.61
CA ALA A 35 -10.14 -16.92 -0.40
C ALA A 35 -9.66 -16.15 -1.65
N ASP A 36 -8.92 -15.05 -1.48
CA ASP A 36 -8.35 -14.30 -2.61
C ASP A 36 -7.36 -15.16 -3.39
N ARG A 37 -6.45 -15.85 -2.71
CA ARG A 37 -5.45 -16.74 -3.34
C ARG A 37 -6.11 -17.89 -4.10
N THR A 38 -7.13 -18.50 -3.49
CA THR A 38 -7.92 -19.55 -4.14
C THR A 38 -8.60 -19.01 -5.40
N ALA A 39 -9.20 -17.82 -5.33
CA ALA A 39 -9.82 -17.18 -6.49
C ALA A 39 -8.80 -16.86 -7.60
N MET A 40 -7.60 -16.42 -7.24
CA MET A 40 -6.50 -16.18 -8.20
C MET A 40 -6.07 -17.49 -8.87
N GLY A 41 -5.92 -18.58 -8.12
CA GLY A 41 -5.59 -19.91 -8.66
C GLY A 41 -6.66 -20.45 -9.61
N VAL A 42 -7.95 -20.36 -9.25
CA VAL A 42 -9.06 -20.75 -10.14
C VAL A 42 -9.07 -19.91 -11.42
N THR A 43 -8.84 -18.60 -11.30
CA THR A 43 -8.78 -17.69 -12.45
C THR A 43 -7.58 -18.00 -13.35
N ALA A 44 -6.44 -18.38 -12.78
CA ALA A 44 -5.27 -18.80 -13.54
C ALA A 44 -5.57 -20.02 -14.42
N VAL A 45 -6.26 -21.03 -13.87
CA VAL A 45 -6.70 -22.22 -14.63
C VAL A 45 -7.64 -21.82 -15.76
N ALA A 46 -8.67 -21.01 -15.46
CA ALA A 46 -9.61 -20.53 -16.48
C ALA A 46 -8.93 -19.72 -17.58
N ALA A 47 -7.99 -18.85 -17.24
CA ALA A 47 -7.18 -18.09 -18.18
C ALA A 47 -6.33 -19.01 -19.07
N GLY A 48 -5.73 -20.06 -18.48
CA GLY A 48 -4.99 -21.08 -19.22
C GLY A 48 -5.87 -21.81 -20.24
N LEU A 49 -7.07 -22.24 -19.83
CA LEU A 49 -8.05 -22.87 -20.72
C LEU A 49 -8.54 -21.93 -21.83
N ALA A 50 -8.59 -20.63 -21.56
CA ALA A 50 -8.95 -19.59 -22.53
C ALA A 50 -7.77 -19.18 -23.45
N GLY A 51 -6.61 -19.82 -23.35
CA GLY A 51 -5.42 -19.50 -24.17
C GLY A 51 -4.65 -18.25 -23.73
N LEU A 52 -4.97 -17.68 -22.56
CA LEU A 52 -4.31 -16.51 -22.00
C LEU A 52 -3.11 -16.90 -21.13
N GLY A 53 -2.17 -17.68 -21.70
CA GLY A 53 -1.07 -18.30 -20.97
C GLY A 53 -0.23 -17.33 -20.13
N GLY A 54 0.06 -16.13 -20.65
CA GLY A 54 0.79 -15.11 -19.89
C GLY A 54 0.03 -14.61 -18.65
N VAL A 55 -1.29 -14.46 -18.75
CA VAL A 55 -2.15 -14.08 -17.61
C VAL A 55 -2.24 -15.22 -16.60
N ALA A 56 -2.38 -16.47 -17.08
CA ALA A 56 -2.41 -17.65 -16.23
C ALA A 56 -1.14 -17.79 -15.38
N ILE A 57 0.04 -17.65 -16.00
CA ILE A 57 1.33 -17.71 -15.29
C ILE A 57 1.43 -16.60 -14.25
N GLY A 58 1.09 -15.36 -14.63
CA GLY A 58 1.16 -14.22 -13.71
C GLY A 58 0.24 -14.38 -12.50
N LEU A 59 -1.00 -14.85 -12.71
CA LEU A 59 -1.95 -15.11 -11.62
C LEU A 59 -1.52 -16.26 -10.72
N ALA A 60 -0.99 -17.36 -11.29
CA ALA A 60 -0.49 -18.50 -10.53
C ALA A 60 0.71 -18.11 -9.65
N ALA A 61 1.70 -17.41 -10.21
CA ALA A 61 2.84 -16.92 -9.45
C ALA A 61 2.41 -15.97 -8.32
N SER A 62 1.45 -15.08 -8.60
CA SER A 62 0.94 -14.14 -7.60
C SER A 62 0.10 -14.79 -6.51
N ALA A 63 -0.48 -15.98 -6.74
CA ALA A 63 -1.25 -16.70 -5.72
C ALA A 63 -0.33 -17.45 -4.73
N ASP A 64 0.88 -17.79 -5.17
CA ASP A 64 1.88 -18.50 -4.39
C ASP A 64 2.71 -17.56 -3.51
N ASP A 65 3.06 -16.37 -4.02
CA ASP A 65 3.95 -15.39 -3.37
C ASP A 65 3.24 -14.10 -2.95
N THR A 66 2.34 -14.20 -1.95
CA THR A 66 1.59 -13.05 -1.41
C THR A 66 2.12 -12.54 -0.08
N ALA A 67 2.94 -13.33 0.62
CA ALA A 67 3.41 -13.01 1.96
C ALA A 67 4.45 -11.88 1.90
N GLU A 68 4.34 -10.89 2.79
CA GLU A 68 5.21 -9.73 2.79
C GLU A 68 6.13 -9.76 4.02
N ASP A 69 7.41 -9.47 3.80
CA ASP A 69 8.39 -9.41 4.89
C ASP A 69 8.28 -8.08 5.66
N ALA A 70 7.97 -8.18 6.95
CA ALA A 70 7.91 -7.07 7.88
C ALA A 70 8.74 -7.35 9.15
N GLU A 71 8.90 -6.35 9.99
CA GLU A 71 9.49 -6.49 11.32
C GLU A 71 8.40 -6.44 12.40
N LEU A 72 8.37 -7.50 13.21
CA LEU A 72 7.63 -7.54 14.44
C LEU A 72 8.47 -6.89 15.54
N LEU A 73 7.98 -5.76 16.04
CA LEU A 73 8.53 -5.07 17.19
C LEU A 73 7.80 -5.49 18.46
N GLU A 74 8.58 -5.92 19.44
CA GLU A 74 8.13 -6.20 20.80
C GLU A 74 8.98 -5.38 21.76
N PHE A 75 8.34 -4.55 22.57
CA PHE A 75 9.02 -3.67 23.53
C PHE A 75 8.08 -3.28 24.67
N GLU A 76 8.62 -2.61 25.67
CA GLU A 76 7.89 -2.05 26.79
C GLU A 76 7.86 -0.52 26.73
N LEU A 77 6.72 0.06 27.09
CA LEU A 77 6.53 1.50 27.21
C LEU A 77 5.83 1.78 28.54
N ASP A 78 6.52 2.41 29.48
CA ASP A 78 6.02 2.69 30.83
C ASP A 78 5.39 1.46 31.54
N GLY A 79 6.06 0.31 31.43
CA GLY A 79 5.63 -0.96 32.02
C GLY A 79 4.49 -1.66 31.25
N LYS A 80 4.09 -1.17 30.07
CA LYS A 80 3.11 -1.82 29.20
C LYS A 80 3.81 -2.57 28.09
N SER A 81 3.46 -3.83 27.87
CA SER A 81 3.97 -4.62 26.76
C SER A 81 3.30 -4.18 25.45
N ILE A 82 4.14 -3.78 24.49
CA ILE A 82 3.74 -3.29 23.17
C ILE A 82 4.18 -4.28 22.10
N ARG A 83 3.30 -4.54 21.14
CA ARG A 83 3.57 -5.28 19.91
C ARG A 83 3.18 -4.43 18.70
N ALA A 84 4.05 -4.31 17.71
CA ALA A 84 3.77 -3.56 16.49
C ALA A 84 4.35 -4.26 15.26
N TRP A 85 3.62 -4.21 14.16
CA TRP A 85 4.15 -4.57 12.85
C TRP A 85 4.57 -3.31 12.10
N VAL A 86 5.79 -3.29 11.60
CA VAL A 86 6.32 -2.20 10.77
C VAL A 86 7.13 -2.79 9.61
N TRP A 87 7.29 -2.06 8.51
CA TRP A 87 8.12 -2.54 7.41
C TRP A 87 9.60 -2.75 7.77
N ILE A 88 10.15 -1.82 8.54
CA ILE A 88 11.51 -1.85 9.06
C ILE A 88 11.57 -1.01 10.33
N SER A 89 12.29 -1.49 11.34
CA SER A 89 12.53 -0.71 12.56
C SER A 89 13.67 0.28 12.36
N VAL A 90 13.42 1.51 12.80
CA VAL A 90 14.41 2.59 12.89
C VAL A 90 14.53 3.15 14.31
N PHE A 91 13.85 2.51 15.25
CA PHE A 91 13.84 2.87 16.66
C PHE A 91 14.88 2.05 17.42
N LYS A 92 15.37 2.65 18.50
CA LYS A 92 16.39 2.06 19.37
C LYS A 92 15.93 2.08 20.81
N GLU A 93 16.61 1.26 21.61
CA GLU A 93 16.45 1.25 23.06
C GLU A 93 16.64 2.66 23.63
N GLY A 94 15.73 3.08 24.52
CA GLY A 94 15.75 4.40 25.14
C GLY A 94 15.11 5.53 24.33
N ASP A 95 14.75 5.32 23.06
CA ASP A 95 14.08 6.33 22.25
C ASP A 95 12.76 6.77 22.90
N GLU A 96 12.56 8.08 23.00
CA GLU A 96 11.28 8.64 23.41
C GLU A 96 10.32 8.66 22.22
N VAL A 97 9.21 7.93 22.36
CA VAL A 97 8.23 7.75 21.30
C VAL A 97 6.81 7.99 21.79
N GLU A 98 5.96 8.34 20.84
CA GLU A 98 4.52 8.33 21.01
C GLU A 98 3.94 7.23 20.10
N ILE A 99 3.04 6.44 20.65
CA ILE A 99 2.41 5.32 19.94
C ILE A 99 0.90 5.46 19.95
N VAL A 100 0.28 5.09 18.83
CA VAL A 100 -1.17 4.95 18.72
C VAL A 100 -1.48 3.46 18.77
N ALA A 101 -2.12 3.03 19.85
CA ALA A 101 -2.26 1.62 20.17
C ALA A 101 -3.66 1.27 20.71
N GLU A 102 -4.06 0.02 20.50
CA GLU A 102 -5.25 -0.58 21.11
C GLU A 102 -4.85 -1.68 22.08
N GLN A 103 -5.56 -1.77 23.19
CA GLN A 103 -5.33 -2.83 24.17
C GLN A 103 -6.10 -4.09 23.76
N PHE A 104 -5.38 -5.21 23.70
CA PHE A 104 -5.95 -6.53 23.45
C PHE A 104 -5.49 -7.48 24.57
N GLY A 105 -6.35 -7.68 25.57
CA GLY A 105 -5.99 -8.39 26.80
C GLY A 105 -4.87 -7.66 27.55
N GLN A 106 -3.73 -8.33 27.73
CA GLN A 106 -2.56 -7.78 28.45
C GLN A 106 -1.55 -7.08 27.53
N ILE A 107 -1.69 -7.20 26.21
CA ILE A 107 -0.74 -6.66 25.23
C ILE A 107 -1.38 -5.48 24.51
N TRP A 108 -0.59 -4.44 24.27
CA TRP A 108 -0.99 -3.30 23.45
C TRP A 108 -0.49 -3.50 22.02
N HIS A 109 -1.41 -3.48 21.07
CA HIS A 109 -1.08 -3.50 19.66
C HIS A 109 -0.93 -2.07 19.15
N ALA A 110 0.29 -1.68 18.83
CA ALA A 110 0.59 -0.38 18.26
C ALA A 110 0.49 -0.43 16.73
N PHE A 111 -0.27 0.52 16.17
CA PHE A 111 -0.46 0.67 14.73
C PHE A 111 0.39 1.79 14.14
N GLY A 112 0.86 2.71 14.98
CA GLY A 112 1.81 3.73 14.60
C GLY A 112 2.73 4.09 15.75
N ILE A 113 4.01 4.27 15.45
CA ILE A 113 5.06 4.68 16.39
C ILE A 113 5.73 5.91 15.79
N ARG A 114 5.78 7.02 16.53
CA ARG A 114 6.48 8.24 16.10
C ARG A 114 7.53 8.65 17.12
N ARG A 115 8.70 9.04 16.63
CA ARG A 115 9.74 9.69 17.41
C ARG A 115 9.65 11.19 17.16
N VAL A 116 9.44 11.97 18.22
CA VAL A 116 9.14 13.40 18.11
C VAL A 116 10.41 14.21 17.80
N SER A 117 11.57 13.75 18.26
CA SER A 117 12.86 14.45 18.13
C SER A 117 13.28 14.70 16.67
N ASP A 118 13.05 13.73 15.78
CA ASP A 118 13.43 13.81 14.36
C ASP A 118 12.24 13.69 13.39
N ARG A 119 11.02 13.69 13.93
CA ARG A 119 9.75 13.59 13.20
C ARG A 119 9.69 12.36 12.30
N ILE A 120 10.23 11.24 12.77
CA ILE A 120 10.11 9.95 12.10
C ILE A 120 8.89 9.21 12.63
N VAL A 121 8.15 8.58 11.71
CA VAL A 121 7.01 7.72 12.03
C VAL A 121 7.13 6.41 11.25
N ALA A 122 6.94 5.30 11.95
CA ALA A 122 6.70 4.00 11.35
C ALA A 122 5.25 3.60 11.63
N LEU A 123 4.62 2.98 10.64
CA LEU A 123 3.21 2.63 10.67
C LEU A 123 3.08 1.16 10.32
N HIS A 124 1.95 0.59 10.72
CA HIS A 124 1.50 -0.69 10.22
C HIS A 124 1.62 -0.74 8.68
N PRO A 125 2.04 -1.87 8.09
CA PRO A 125 2.11 -2.03 6.64
C PRO A 125 0.88 -1.47 5.92
N HIS A 126 1.14 -0.84 4.78
CA HIS A 126 0.17 -0.16 3.90
C HIS A 126 -0.56 1.07 4.49
N CYS A 127 -0.37 1.44 5.75
CA CYS A 127 -1.08 2.55 6.41
C CYS A 127 -0.44 3.94 6.16
N SER A 128 0.02 4.24 4.94
CA SER A 128 0.84 5.43 4.65
C SER A 128 0.07 6.67 4.16
N ARG A 129 -1.22 6.54 3.83
CA ARG A 129 -2.03 7.61 3.19
C ARG A 129 -3.45 7.65 3.70
N GLY A 130 -4.02 8.85 3.78
CA GLY A 130 -5.45 9.08 3.93
C GLY A 130 -6.23 8.86 2.63
N ARG A 131 -7.56 8.84 2.70
CA ARG A 131 -8.43 8.44 1.58
C ARG A 131 -8.34 9.33 0.34
N TYR A 132 -8.33 10.65 0.51
CA TYR A 132 -8.23 11.56 -0.63
C TYR A 132 -6.83 11.52 -1.25
N ALA A 133 -5.79 11.42 -0.42
CA ALA A 133 -4.43 11.20 -0.88
C ALA A 133 -4.30 9.89 -1.68
N HIS A 134 -4.87 8.80 -1.16
CA HIS A 134 -4.88 7.48 -1.81
C HIS A 134 -5.58 7.54 -3.17
N TYR A 135 -6.81 8.07 -3.26
CA TYR A 135 -7.52 8.16 -4.54
C TYR A 135 -6.81 9.06 -5.56
N LYS A 136 -6.27 10.20 -5.12
CA LYS A 136 -5.49 11.09 -5.99
C LYS A 136 -4.25 10.38 -6.54
N ALA A 137 -3.56 9.60 -5.70
CA ALA A 137 -2.43 8.79 -6.14
C ALA A 137 -2.87 7.69 -7.12
N THR A 138 -3.95 6.96 -6.84
CA THR A 138 -4.52 5.93 -7.72
C THR A 138 -4.85 6.49 -9.10
N VAL A 139 -5.61 7.59 -9.17
CA VAL A 139 -6.00 8.21 -10.44
C VAL A 139 -4.77 8.69 -11.21
N ARG A 140 -3.80 9.30 -10.50
CA ARG A 140 -2.55 9.76 -11.13
C ARG A 140 -1.76 8.59 -11.73
N TRP A 141 -1.59 7.49 -10.99
CA TRP A 141 -0.86 6.33 -11.47
C TRP A 141 -1.58 5.60 -12.61
N TRP A 142 -2.90 5.44 -12.49
CA TRP A 142 -3.73 4.92 -13.57
C TRP A 142 -3.54 5.74 -14.86
N PHE A 143 -3.66 7.07 -14.77
CA PHE A 143 -3.50 7.94 -15.92
C PHE A 143 -2.09 7.86 -16.52
N LEU A 144 -1.04 7.84 -15.69
CA LEU A 144 0.34 7.73 -16.15
C LEU A 144 0.62 6.41 -16.87
N ILE A 145 0.18 5.28 -16.31
CA ILE A 145 0.37 3.96 -16.90
C ILE A 145 -0.39 3.87 -18.23
N TYR A 146 -1.68 4.25 -18.21
CA TYR A 146 -2.51 4.25 -19.40
C TYR A 146 -1.94 5.16 -20.50
N SER A 147 -1.58 6.39 -20.16
CA SER A 147 -1.01 7.35 -21.10
C SER A 147 0.32 6.88 -21.66
N SER A 148 1.17 6.23 -20.85
CA SER A 148 2.44 5.65 -21.31
C SER A 148 2.21 4.55 -22.35
N LEU A 149 1.30 3.61 -22.06
CA LEU A 149 0.95 2.53 -23.00
C LEU A 149 0.32 3.07 -24.29
N MET A 150 -0.58 4.05 -24.19
CA MET A 150 -1.16 4.70 -25.36
C MET A 150 -0.11 5.41 -26.21
N SER A 151 0.85 6.11 -25.59
CA SER A 151 1.95 6.74 -26.32
C SER A 151 2.77 5.71 -27.13
N ILE A 152 3.06 4.54 -26.55
CA ILE A 152 3.76 3.47 -27.27
C ILE A 152 2.92 2.98 -28.46
N MET A 153 1.63 2.75 -28.27
CA MET A 153 0.73 2.32 -29.35
C MET A 153 0.61 3.35 -30.48
N ILE A 154 0.62 4.64 -30.15
CA ILE A 154 0.60 5.73 -31.13
C ILE A 154 1.92 5.76 -31.92
N ILE A 155 3.07 5.62 -31.24
CA ILE A 155 4.39 5.58 -31.89
C ILE A 155 4.48 4.38 -32.86
N LEU A 156 4.07 3.20 -32.43
CA LEU A 156 4.04 2.01 -33.28
C LEU A 156 3.10 2.19 -34.48
N GLY A 157 1.94 2.82 -34.27
CA GLY A 157 1.03 3.19 -35.35
C GLY A 157 1.66 4.14 -36.35
N ALA A 158 2.30 5.20 -35.87
CA ALA A 158 2.94 6.21 -36.71
C ALA A 158 4.02 5.61 -37.63
N ILE A 159 4.69 4.53 -37.21
CA ILE A 159 5.67 3.81 -38.03
C ILE A 159 4.97 2.84 -39.00
N THR A 160 4.03 2.05 -38.50
CA THR A 160 3.48 0.90 -39.26
C THR A 160 2.38 1.27 -40.25
N ILE A 161 1.57 2.28 -39.96
CA ILE A 161 0.44 2.71 -40.78
C ILE A 161 0.91 3.26 -42.15
N PRO A 162 1.90 4.17 -42.22
CA PRO A 162 2.42 4.62 -43.51
C PRO A 162 3.10 3.51 -44.31
N LEU A 163 3.84 2.61 -43.65
CA LEU A 163 4.48 1.46 -44.30
C LEU A 163 3.48 0.50 -44.96
N LYS A 164 2.27 0.39 -44.39
CA LYS A 164 1.18 -0.41 -44.94
C LYS A 164 0.31 0.34 -45.95
N GLY A 165 0.62 1.61 -46.24
CA GLY A 165 -0.14 2.43 -47.17
C GLY A 165 -1.58 2.69 -46.73
N VAL A 166 -1.87 2.67 -45.43
CA VAL A 166 -3.21 2.92 -44.91
C VAL A 166 -3.42 4.43 -44.74
N ASP A 167 -4.41 4.95 -45.43
CA ASP A 167 -4.71 6.38 -45.63
C ASP A 167 -6.08 6.80 -45.08
N ASN A 168 -6.82 5.86 -44.48
CA ASN A 168 -8.09 6.13 -43.78
C ASN A 168 -7.86 6.71 -42.37
N TRP A 169 -7.51 8.01 -42.31
CA TRP A 169 -7.26 8.73 -41.06
C TRP A 169 -8.45 8.74 -40.09
N MET A 170 -9.69 8.83 -40.59
CA MET A 170 -10.88 8.79 -39.74
C MET A 170 -11.08 7.40 -39.11
N GLY A 171 -10.88 6.33 -39.87
CA GLY A 171 -10.92 4.96 -39.35
C GLY A 171 -9.84 4.70 -38.30
N ILE A 172 -8.62 5.19 -38.54
CA ILE A 172 -7.51 5.12 -37.58
C ILE A 172 -7.89 5.86 -36.29
N PHE A 173 -8.41 7.09 -36.39
CA PHE A 173 -8.85 7.85 -35.24
C PHE A 173 -9.92 7.11 -34.43
N TYR A 174 -10.97 6.58 -35.07
CA TYR A 174 -12.00 5.82 -34.37
C TYR A 174 -11.46 4.53 -33.74
N MET A 175 -10.49 3.86 -34.38
CA MET A 175 -9.84 2.68 -33.82
C MET A 175 -9.08 3.03 -32.53
N TYR A 176 -8.27 4.08 -32.54
CA TYR A 176 -7.54 4.52 -31.35
C TYR A 176 -8.47 5.08 -30.27
N ALA A 177 -9.49 5.84 -30.65
CA ALA A 177 -10.46 6.39 -29.69
C ALA A 177 -11.31 5.29 -29.05
N GLY A 178 -11.85 4.36 -29.85
CA GLY A 178 -12.67 3.25 -29.36
C GLY A 178 -11.86 2.22 -28.58
N GLY A 179 -10.78 1.71 -29.16
CA GLY A 179 -9.89 0.75 -28.51
C GLY A 179 -9.18 1.33 -27.30
N GLY A 180 -8.68 2.56 -27.42
CA GLY A 180 -8.06 3.29 -26.32
C GLY A 180 -9.05 3.62 -25.21
N GLY A 181 -10.29 3.98 -25.53
CA GLY A 181 -11.36 4.20 -24.55
C GLY A 181 -11.73 2.93 -23.79
N MET A 182 -11.88 1.81 -24.50
CA MET A 182 -12.14 0.51 -23.88
C MET A 182 -10.98 0.09 -22.96
N ALA A 183 -9.74 0.24 -23.41
CA ALA A 183 -8.57 -0.02 -22.59
C ALA A 183 -8.54 0.87 -21.34
N ALA A 184 -8.81 2.17 -21.48
CA ALA A 184 -8.88 3.11 -20.35
C ALA A 184 -9.89 2.65 -19.30
N ALA A 185 -11.08 2.20 -19.74
CA ALA A 185 -12.12 1.70 -18.85
C ALA A 185 -11.68 0.43 -18.11
N ILE A 186 -11.05 -0.53 -18.80
CA ILE A 186 -10.52 -1.76 -18.18
C ILE A 186 -9.46 -1.42 -17.14
N PHE A 187 -8.44 -0.63 -17.50
CA PHE A 187 -7.39 -0.22 -16.56
C PHE A 187 -7.97 0.59 -15.39
N GLY A 188 -9.00 1.41 -15.63
CA GLY A 188 -9.67 2.19 -14.60
C GLY A 188 -10.41 1.30 -13.61
N LEU A 189 -11.11 0.29 -14.11
CA LEU A 189 -11.80 -0.72 -13.29
C LEU A 189 -10.80 -1.50 -12.43
N ILE A 190 -9.66 -1.91 -13.00
CA ILE A 190 -8.60 -2.61 -12.26
C ILE A 190 -8.05 -1.70 -11.15
N ALA A 191 -7.67 -0.46 -11.48
CA ALA A 191 -7.16 0.51 -10.52
C ALA A 191 -8.17 0.79 -9.39
N PHE A 192 -9.46 0.88 -9.72
CA PHE A 192 -10.54 1.05 -8.75
C PHE A 192 -10.68 -0.15 -7.81
N ASN A 193 -10.65 -1.38 -8.33
CA ASN A 193 -10.76 -2.59 -7.51
C ASN A 193 -9.56 -2.75 -6.57
N ILE A 194 -8.34 -2.54 -7.06
CA ILE A 194 -7.13 -2.52 -6.23
C ILE A 194 -7.27 -1.46 -5.14
N SER A 195 -7.64 -0.23 -5.52
CA SER A 195 -7.82 0.86 -4.55
C SER A 195 -8.87 0.54 -3.48
N ARG A 196 -9.98 -0.13 -3.84
CA ARG A 196 -10.96 -0.59 -2.86
C ARG A 196 -10.38 -1.61 -1.89
N LYS A 197 -9.54 -2.54 -2.33
CA LYS A 197 -8.91 -3.55 -1.46
C LYS A 197 -8.06 -2.90 -0.37
N PHE A 198 -7.34 -1.83 -0.70
CA PHE A 198 -6.52 -1.08 0.28
C PHE A 198 -7.32 -0.20 1.24
N MET A 199 -8.65 -0.08 1.08
CA MET A 199 -9.42 0.87 1.88
C MET A 199 -9.47 0.55 3.38
N GLY A 200 -9.30 -0.71 3.77
CA GLY A 200 -9.12 -1.10 5.17
C GLY A 200 -7.91 -0.39 5.79
N PHE A 201 -6.74 -0.53 5.18
CA PHE A 201 -5.49 0.11 5.61
C PHE A 201 -5.56 1.64 5.59
N VAL A 202 -6.21 2.22 4.60
CA VAL A 202 -6.35 3.67 4.51
C VAL A 202 -7.23 4.22 5.63
N ARG A 203 -8.31 3.52 5.99
CA ARG A 203 -9.13 3.91 7.15
C ARG A 203 -8.38 3.73 8.46
N LEU A 204 -7.60 2.65 8.58
CA LEU A 204 -6.71 2.45 9.72
C LEU A 204 -5.67 3.59 9.81
N ALA A 205 -5.06 3.99 8.70
CA ALA A 205 -4.15 5.15 8.62
C ALA A 205 -4.82 6.44 9.10
N GLU A 206 -6.06 6.72 8.64
CA GLU A 206 -6.84 7.88 9.11
C GLU A 206 -7.07 7.83 10.64
N GLY A 207 -7.34 6.64 11.18
CA GLY A 207 -7.44 6.40 12.63
C GLY A 207 -6.13 6.67 13.36
N ILE A 208 -5.01 6.16 12.85
CA ILE A 208 -3.68 6.40 13.42
C ILE A 208 -3.33 7.89 13.41
N PHE A 209 -3.53 8.57 12.27
CA PHE A 209 -3.27 10.01 12.14
C PHE A 209 -4.12 10.83 13.11
N SER A 210 -5.39 10.43 13.28
CA SER A 210 -6.29 11.07 14.24
C SER A 210 -5.85 10.81 15.68
N GLY A 211 -5.41 9.59 16.00
CA GLY A 211 -4.85 9.22 17.31
C GLY A 211 -3.59 10.02 17.65
N PHE A 212 -2.78 10.35 16.65
CA PHE A 212 -1.63 11.25 16.76
C PHE A 212 -1.99 12.74 16.88
N GLY A 213 -3.29 13.08 16.77
CA GLY A 213 -3.78 14.45 16.82
C GLY A 213 -3.56 15.26 15.54
N TRP A 214 -3.26 14.62 14.41
CA TRP A 214 -3.03 15.32 13.14
C TRP A 214 -4.34 15.82 12.53
N LYS A 215 -4.29 17.02 11.94
CA LYS A 215 -5.43 17.63 11.25
C LYS A 215 -5.49 17.18 9.80
N ASN A 216 -6.69 17.20 9.22
CA ASN A 216 -6.93 16.92 7.81
C ASN A 216 -6.45 15.52 7.36
N VAL A 217 -6.67 14.50 8.20
CA VAL A 217 -6.15 13.13 8.04
C VAL A 217 -6.41 12.49 6.68
N LYS A 218 -7.56 12.79 6.06
CA LYS A 218 -7.95 12.25 4.75
C LYS A 218 -7.03 12.69 3.61
N ASN A 219 -6.36 13.84 3.77
CA ASN A 219 -5.48 14.43 2.77
C ASN A 219 -3.99 14.16 3.05
N ILE A 220 -3.65 13.48 4.14
CA ILE A 220 -2.26 13.20 4.49
C ILE A 220 -1.70 12.14 3.53
N ASP A 221 -0.57 12.47 2.91
CA ASP A 221 0.22 11.58 2.06
C ASP A 221 1.65 11.55 2.60
N LEU A 222 1.95 10.61 3.49
CA LEU A 222 3.26 10.54 4.13
C LEU A 222 4.40 10.30 3.13
N PRO A 223 4.26 9.44 2.11
CA PRO A 223 5.26 9.33 1.04
C PRO A 223 5.52 10.66 0.32
N ALA A 224 4.47 11.43 -0.01
CA ALA A 224 4.64 12.72 -0.66
C ALA A 224 5.28 13.78 0.27
N ILE A 225 4.88 13.82 1.54
CA ILE A 225 5.47 14.72 2.55
C ILE A 225 6.95 14.38 2.76
N THR A 226 7.24 13.09 2.97
CA THR A 226 8.61 12.59 3.18
C THR A 226 9.48 12.94 1.98
N LYS A 227 9.01 12.68 0.76
CA LYS A 227 9.75 12.99 -0.48
C LYS A 227 10.10 14.48 -0.60
N LYS A 228 9.20 15.39 -0.20
CA LYS A 228 9.47 16.85 -0.20
C LYS A 228 10.50 17.26 0.85
N SER A 229 10.57 16.53 1.97
CA SER A 229 11.47 16.81 3.08
C SER A 229 12.79 16.04 3.05
N LYS A 230 13.02 15.25 2.00
CA LYS A 230 14.18 14.37 1.89
C LYS A 230 15.45 15.19 1.58
N LYS A 231 16.51 14.97 2.35
CA LYS A 231 17.81 15.64 2.24
C LYS A 231 18.83 14.74 1.53
N PRO A 232 19.87 15.31 0.90
CA PRO A 232 21.00 14.53 0.41
C PRO A 232 21.62 13.72 1.57
N GLY A 233 21.73 12.40 1.40
CA GLY A 233 22.22 11.48 2.44
C GLY A 233 21.14 10.77 3.26
N ASP A 234 19.86 11.14 3.13
CA ASP A 234 18.77 10.38 3.76
C ASP A 234 18.67 8.95 3.19
N PRO A 235 18.41 7.92 4.01
CA PRO A 235 18.36 6.54 3.55
C PRO A 235 17.32 6.29 2.44
N GLY A 236 17.58 5.29 1.58
CA GLY A 236 16.66 4.87 0.52
C GLY A 236 15.29 4.47 1.06
N ALA A 237 15.26 3.78 2.20
CA ALA A 237 14.05 3.32 2.88
C ALA A 237 13.13 4.45 3.39
N LEU A 238 13.66 5.66 3.62
CA LEU A 238 12.86 6.81 4.06
C LEU A 238 11.94 7.29 2.93
N GLY A 239 10.64 7.28 3.21
CA GLY A 239 9.55 7.59 2.28
C GLY A 239 8.88 6.37 1.67
N ILE A 240 9.35 5.17 2.02
CA ILE A 240 8.82 3.89 1.54
C ILE A 240 8.47 2.98 2.72
N LEU A 241 9.45 2.68 3.58
CA LEU A 241 9.29 1.74 4.71
C LEU A 241 8.97 2.46 6.03
N TYR A 242 9.45 3.69 6.18
CA TYR A 242 9.12 4.62 7.26
C TYR A 242 9.10 6.04 6.72
N PHE A 243 8.51 6.98 7.48
CA PHE A 243 8.16 8.29 6.96
C PHE A 243 8.63 9.42 7.85
N ARG A 244 8.80 10.60 7.26
CA ARG A 244 9.01 11.87 7.95
C ARG A 244 7.74 12.72 7.82
N TYR A 245 7.33 13.39 8.89
CA TYR A 245 6.10 14.18 8.94
C TYR A 245 6.29 15.65 9.34
#